data_AF-A0A3A9BEA9-F1
#
_entry.id   AF-A0A3A9BEA9-F1
#
_cell.length_a   1.000
_cell.length_b   1.000
_cell.length_c   1.000
_cell.angle_alpha   90.00
_cell.angle_beta   90.00
_cell.angle_gamma   90.00
#
_symmetry.space_group_name_H-M   'P 1'
#
loop_
_entity.id
_entity.type
_entity.pdbx_description
1 polymer ?
#
loop_
_entity_poly.entity_id
_entity_poly.type
_entity_poly.pdbx_seq_one_letter_code
_entity_poly.pdbx_strand_id
1 'polypeptide(L)'
;MKGATTIQERLWDLRKEKGLNLEELAQLTKISKSALASYESKDNKEINHGNLITLADFYGVSIDYLLCRTENREQVNTPLTELHLNDEMVALLKSGRINNRLLCELATHKDFIKFLADIEVYVDGIASMQIQNLNSLVDTVRHEIIERYRPGEDDPYLRILQAAHIEDDEYFSHMIQDDISAVVRDIRAAHKSDSESAPSTTIAEELKQDLEDVANFKGSPLEKQAALYCKRLGINYNKLSDAEFRQLVHILEKSKFFKSYVGQRKKRK
;
A
#
# COMPACT_ATOMS: atom_id res chain seq x y z
N MET A 1 8.47 -3.18 -9.83
CA MET A 1 9.30 -2.58 -10.90
C MET A 1 10.10 -1.44 -10.27
N LYS A 2 11.40 -1.33 -10.52
CA LYS A 2 12.15 -0.14 -10.08
C LYS A 2 11.75 1.01 -10.99
N GLY A 3 10.94 1.94 -10.50
CA GLY A 3 10.64 3.17 -11.23
C GLY A 3 11.93 3.98 -11.33
N ALA A 4 12.42 4.24 -12.54
CA ALA A 4 13.57 5.11 -12.73
C ALA A 4 13.20 6.51 -12.22
N THR A 5 14.02 7.07 -11.32
CA THR A 5 13.72 8.34 -10.65
C THR A 5 14.04 9.53 -11.58
N THR A 6 14.83 9.29 -12.63
CA THR A 6 15.26 10.30 -13.61
C THR A 6 15.29 9.76 -15.04
N ILE A 7 15.26 10.66 -16.04
CA ILE A 7 15.34 10.32 -17.48
C ILE A 7 16.67 9.60 -17.78
N GLN A 8 17.74 10.03 -17.13
CA GLN A 8 19.09 9.48 -17.27
C GLN A 8 19.15 8.02 -16.84
N GLU A 9 18.60 7.72 -15.65
CA GLU A 9 18.49 6.37 -15.14
C GLU A 9 17.64 5.51 -16.07
N ARG A 10 16.52 6.04 -16.57
CA ARG A 10 15.64 5.31 -17.49
C ARG A 10 16.33 4.92 -18.80
N LEU A 11 17.08 5.85 -19.40
CA LEU A 11 17.84 5.57 -20.61
C LEU A 11 18.96 4.55 -20.36
N TRP A 12 19.64 4.66 -19.22
CA TRP A 12 20.67 3.72 -18.82
C TRP A 12 20.10 2.32 -18.59
N ASP A 13 18.99 2.21 -17.88
CA ASP A 13 18.28 0.94 -17.62
C ASP A 13 17.84 0.29 -18.94
N LEU A 14 17.18 1.04 -19.83
CA LEU A 14 16.74 0.54 -21.14
C LEU A 14 17.89 0.00 -21.99
N ARG A 15 19.04 0.69 -21.99
CA ARG A 15 20.24 0.21 -22.70
C ARG A 15 20.78 -1.07 -22.08
N LYS A 16 20.82 -1.14 -20.74
CA LYS A 16 21.33 -2.30 -19.99
C LYS A 16 20.43 -3.52 -20.11
N GLU A 17 19.12 -3.33 -20.13
CA GLU A 17 18.15 -4.41 -20.39
C GLU A 17 18.37 -5.08 -21.75
N LYS A 18 18.70 -4.31 -22.79
CA LYS A 18 19.06 -4.85 -24.11
C LYS A 18 20.49 -5.40 -24.19
N GLY A 19 21.28 -5.32 -23.11
CA GLY A 19 22.66 -5.81 -23.06
C GLY A 19 23.65 -4.99 -23.89
N LEU A 20 23.30 -3.76 -24.28
CA LEU A 20 24.08 -2.98 -25.24
C LEU A 20 25.12 -2.08 -24.57
N ASN A 21 26.27 -1.91 -25.23
CA ASN A 21 27.22 -0.85 -24.92
C ASN A 21 26.88 0.45 -25.68
N LEU A 22 27.55 1.56 -25.35
CA LEU A 22 27.28 2.87 -25.98
C LEU A 22 27.69 2.94 -27.45
N GLU A 23 28.66 2.13 -27.89
CA GLU A 23 29.07 2.07 -29.30
C GLU A 23 28.04 1.31 -30.15
N GLU A 24 27.53 0.20 -29.65
CA GLU A 24 26.48 -0.59 -30.29
C GLU A 24 25.18 0.21 -30.38
N LEU A 25 24.79 0.90 -29.29
CA LEU A 25 23.61 1.76 -29.31
C LEU A 25 23.80 2.91 -30.31
N ALA A 26 24.99 3.50 -30.40
CA ALA A 26 25.29 4.56 -31.36
C ALA A 26 25.17 4.08 -32.81
N GLN A 27 25.63 2.87 -33.12
CA GLN A 27 25.52 2.28 -34.45
C GLN A 27 24.06 2.00 -34.83
N LEU A 28 23.27 1.45 -33.90
CA LEU A 28 21.87 1.08 -34.14
C LEU A 28 20.93 2.29 -34.25
N THR A 29 21.13 3.30 -33.39
CA THR A 29 20.27 4.49 -33.35
C THR A 29 20.76 5.62 -34.26
N LYS A 30 21.98 5.52 -34.79
CA LYS A 30 22.68 6.58 -35.54
C LYS A 30 22.90 7.87 -34.71
N ILE A 31 22.78 7.80 -33.39
CA ILE A 31 23.11 8.89 -32.46
C ILE A 31 24.59 8.75 -32.05
N SER A 32 25.33 9.86 -31.98
CA SER A 32 26.75 9.78 -31.62
C SER A 32 26.95 9.23 -30.20
N LYS A 33 28.02 8.44 -30.00
CA LYS A 33 28.41 7.89 -28.70
C LYS A 33 28.53 8.98 -27.62
N SER A 34 29.07 10.14 -27.97
CA SER A 34 29.20 11.28 -27.05
C SER A 34 27.85 11.87 -26.66
N ALA A 35 26.89 11.94 -27.57
CA ALA A 35 25.53 12.39 -27.25
C ALA A 35 24.82 11.40 -26.32
N LEU A 36 24.86 10.10 -26.62
CA LEU A 36 24.27 9.06 -25.76
C LEU A 36 24.88 9.04 -24.36
N ALA A 37 26.21 9.10 -24.26
CA ALA A 37 26.91 9.20 -22.97
C ALA A 37 26.47 10.45 -22.19
N SER A 38 26.22 11.55 -22.90
CA SER A 38 25.75 12.78 -22.29
C SER A 38 24.29 12.73 -21.84
N TYR A 39 23.44 11.96 -22.52
CA TYR A 39 22.03 11.77 -22.15
C TYR A 39 21.86 10.86 -20.93
N GLU A 40 22.76 9.90 -20.73
CA GLU A 40 22.80 9.04 -19.54
C GLU A 40 23.57 9.68 -18.36
N SER A 41 24.26 10.81 -18.59
CA SER A 41 25.01 11.52 -17.55
C SER A 41 24.08 12.34 -16.65
N LYS A 42 24.46 12.51 -15.37
CA LYS A 42 23.69 13.29 -14.39
C LYS A 42 23.62 14.80 -14.65
N ASP A 43 24.21 15.28 -15.75
CA ASP A 43 24.32 16.71 -16.08
C ASP A 43 23.04 17.30 -16.69
N ASN A 44 21.91 16.56 -16.70
CA ASN A 44 20.59 17.03 -17.17
C ASN A 44 20.61 17.72 -18.55
N LYS A 45 21.44 17.21 -19.46
CA LYS A 45 21.54 17.78 -20.80
C LYS A 45 20.28 17.52 -21.62
N GLU A 46 19.86 18.54 -22.36
CA GLU A 46 18.68 18.44 -23.22
C GLU A 46 18.88 17.41 -24.34
N ILE A 47 17.85 16.59 -24.52
CA ILE A 47 17.74 15.65 -25.63
C ILE A 47 16.91 16.34 -26.71
N ASN A 48 17.43 16.42 -27.93
CA ASN A 48 16.65 16.99 -29.02
C ASN A 48 15.47 16.07 -29.38
N HIS A 49 14.40 16.66 -29.91
CA HIS A 49 13.15 15.93 -30.23
C HIS A 49 13.38 14.77 -31.21
N GLY A 50 14.28 14.91 -32.19
CA GLY A 50 14.57 13.84 -33.18
C GLY A 50 15.21 12.61 -32.54
N ASN A 51 16.15 12.81 -31.61
CA ASN A 51 16.81 11.74 -30.87
C ASN A 51 15.84 11.08 -29.89
N LEU A 52 14.94 11.86 -29.28
CA LEU A 52 13.86 11.34 -28.43
C LEU A 52 12.94 10.38 -29.19
N ILE A 53 12.49 10.77 -30.40
CA ILE A 53 11.67 9.91 -31.26
C ILE A 53 12.44 8.65 -31.64
N THR A 54 13.70 8.79 -32.08
CA THR A 54 14.54 7.66 -32.48
C THR A 54 14.76 6.66 -31.34
N LEU A 55 14.99 7.14 -30.12
CA LEU A 55 15.13 6.29 -28.94
C LEU A 55 13.81 5.62 -28.57
N ALA A 56 12.68 6.32 -28.68
CA ALA A 56 11.35 5.78 -28.39
C ALA A 56 11.03 4.62 -29.33
N ASP A 57 11.25 4.81 -30.63
CA ASP A 57 11.05 3.78 -31.67
C ASP A 57 12.00 2.60 -31.46
N PHE A 58 13.27 2.85 -31.15
CA PHE A 58 14.26 1.81 -30.93
C PHE A 58 13.95 0.91 -29.71
N TYR A 59 13.46 1.52 -28.62
CA TYR A 59 13.09 0.78 -27.41
C TYR A 59 11.66 0.24 -27.44
N GLY A 60 10.85 0.64 -28.43
CA GLY A 60 9.44 0.25 -28.54
C GLY A 60 8.57 0.84 -27.42
N VAL A 61 8.92 2.05 -26.96
CA VAL A 61 8.26 2.71 -25.82
C VAL A 61 7.66 4.05 -26.23
N SER A 62 6.76 4.61 -25.41
CA SER A 62 6.24 5.96 -25.63
C SER A 62 7.29 7.03 -25.25
N ILE A 63 7.19 8.21 -25.86
CA ILE A 63 8.00 9.38 -25.47
C ILE A 63 7.72 9.76 -24.00
N ASP A 64 6.46 9.68 -23.59
CA ASP A 64 6.07 9.91 -22.19
C ASP A 64 6.74 8.91 -21.24
N TYR A 65 6.92 7.66 -21.66
CA TYR A 65 7.67 6.69 -20.89
C TYR A 65 9.15 7.09 -20.78
N LEU A 66 9.82 7.47 -21.88
CA LEU A 66 11.21 7.93 -21.84
C LEU A 66 11.41 9.14 -20.93
N LEU A 67 10.44 10.06 -20.90
CA LEU A 67 10.48 11.28 -20.11
C LEU A 67 10.03 11.11 -18.66
N CYS A 68 9.86 9.88 -18.18
CA CYS A 68 9.37 9.56 -16.84
C CYS A 68 7.99 10.17 -16.51
N ARG A 69 7.14 10.39 -17.52
CA ARG A 69 5.75 10.87 -17.33
C ARG A 69 4.75 9.73 -17.13
N THR A 70 5.13 8.52 -17.53
CA THR A 70 4.35 7.29 -17.33
C THR A 70 5.27 6.12 -17.04
N GLU A 71 4.80 5.15 -16.27
CA GLU A 71 5.46 3.85 -16.06
C GLU A 71 4.99 2.80 -17.09
N ASN A 72 4.06 3.16 -17.98
CA ASN A 72 3.57 2.26 -19.03
C ASN A 72 4.56 2.20 -20.19
N ARG A 73 5.22 1.05 -20.29
CA ARG A 73 6.26 0.79 -21.29
C ARG A 73 5.71 0.64 -22.71
N GLU A 74 4.55 0.02 -22.87
CA GLU A 74 3.96 -0.24 -24.19
C GLU A 74 3.18 0.98 -24.72
N GLN A 75 3.33 1.27 -26.02
CA GLN A 75 2.49 2.27 -26.69
C GLN A 75 1.05 1.78 -26.73
N VAL A 76 0.14 2.63 -26.25
CA VAL A 76 -1.30 2.39 -26.16
C VAL A 76 -1.89 2.27 -27.57
N ASN A 77 -1.99 1.04 -28.05
CA ASN A 77 -2.99 0.66 -29.04
C ASN A 77 -3.52 -0.75 -28.76
N THR A 78 -3.44 -1.23 -27.51
CA THR A 78 -4.29 -2.35 -27.07
C THR A 78 -5.73 -1.86 -27.19
N PRO A 79 -6.54 -2.41 -28.11
CA PRO A 79 -7.94 -2.05 -28.21
C PRO A 79 -8.59 -2.32 -26.85
N LEU A 80 -9.32 -1.34 -26.29
CA LEU A 80 -10.06 -1.52 -25.03
C LEU A 80 -10.98 -2.76 -25.06
N THR A 81 -11.36 -3.19 -26.27
CA THR A 81 -12.04 -4.45 -26.57
C THR A 81 -11.35 -5.68 -25.98
N GLU A 82 -10.02 -5.75 -26.03
CA GLU A 82 -9.24 -6.90 -25.51
C GLU A 82 -9.20 -6.93 -23.98
N LEU A 83 -9.46 -5.80 -23.33
CA LEU A 83 -9.51 -5.67 -21.86
C LEU A 83 -10.92 -5.87 -21.30
N HIS A 84 -11.93 -6.08 -22.16
CA HIS A 84 -13.34 -6.19 -21.77
C HIS A 84 -13.85 -5.04 -20.88
N LEU A 85 -13.24 -3.84 -20.98
CA LEU A 85 -13.64 -2.67 -20.22
C LEU A 85 -14.80 -1.96 -20.94
N ASN A 86 -15.91 -1.75 -20.24
CA ASN A 86 -17.01 -0.92 -20.74
C ASN A 86 -16.73 0.58 -20.55
N ASP A 87 -17.53 1.43 -21.20
CA ASP A 87 -17.36 2.89 -21.16
C ASP A 87 -17.48 3.45 -19.73
N GLU A 88 -18.32 2.86 -18.89
CA GLU A 88 -18.49 3.26 -17.49
C GLU A 88 -17.22 3.02 -16.68
N MET A 89 -16.57 1.87 -16.84
CA MET A 89 -15.32 1.54 -16.16
C MET A 89 -14.18 2.43 -16.64
N VAL A 90 -14.11 2.72 -17.94
CA VAL A 90 -13.13 3.66 -18.50
C VAL A 90 -13.35 5.07 -17.94
N ALA A 91 -14.60 5.53 -17.83
CA ALA A 91 -14.92 6.82 -17.24
C ALA A 91 -14.55 6.86 -15.75
N LEU A 92 -14.83 5.78 -14.99
CA LEU A 92 -14.45 5.67 -13.58
C LEU A 92 -12.94 5.77 -13.39
N LEU A 93 -12.16 5.01 -14.15
CA LEU A 93 -10.69 5.02 -14.11
C LEU A 93 -10.11 6.40 -14.43
N LYS A 94 -10.74 7.15 -15.34
CA LYS A 94 -10.32 8.52 -15.72
C LYS A 94 -10.80 9.59 -14.72
N SER A 95 -11.83 9.32 -13.94
CA SER A 95 -12.51 10.33 -13.12
C SER A 95 -11.68 10.85 -11.94
N GLY A 96 -10.60 10.15 -11.56
CA GLY A 96 -9.83 10.45 -10.34
C GLY A 96 -10.60 10.18 -9.03
N ARG A 97 -11.81 9.61 -9.10
CA ARG A 97 -12.65 9.28 -7.94
C ARG A 97 -12.18 8.03 -7.19
N ILE A 98 -11.35 7.22 -7.83
CA ILE A 98 -10.78 6.00 -7.26
C ILE A 98 -9.26 6.08 -7.25
N ASN A 99 -8.65 5.43 -6.25
CA ASN A 99 -7.20 5.32 -6.17
C ASN A 99 -6.73 4.23 -7.15
N ASN A 100 -6.40 4.64 -8.39
CA ASN A 100 -5.95 3.71 -9.43
C ASN A 100 -4.67 2.96 -9.03
N ARG A 101 -3.79 3.57 -8.22
CA ARG A 101 -2.59 2.87 -7.72
C ARG A 101 -3.00 1.68 -6.84
N LEU A 102 -3.89 1.90 -5.88
CA LEU A 102 -4.39 0.84 -5.00
C LEU A 102 -5.18 -0.22 -5.79
N LEU A 103 -5.97 0.18 -6.77
CA LEU A 103 -6.68 -0.77 -7.65
C LEU A 103 -5.69 -1.66 -8.41
N CYS A 104 -4.61 -1.10 -8.96
CA CYS A 104 -3.56 -1.88 -9.62
C CYS A 104 -2.85 -2.83 -8.64
N GLU A 105 -2.54 -2.38 -7.43
CA GLU A 105 -1.93 -3.23 -6.40
C GLU A 105 -2.84 -4.40 -6.00
N LEU A 106 -4.15 -4.15 -5.91
CA LEU A 106 -5.15 -5.19 -5.69
C LEU A 106 -5.19 -6.18 -6.87
N ALA A 107 -5.34 -5.67 -8.09
CA ALA A 107 -5.52 -6.49 -9.29
C ALA A 107 -4.25 -7.29 -9.68
N THR A 108 -3.07 -6.83 -9.27
CA THR A 108 -1.79 -7.50 -9.54
C THR A 108 -1.31 -8.38 -8.38
N HIS A 109 -2.09 -8.50 -7.31
CA HIS A 109 -1.76 -9.40 -6.20
C HIS A 109 -1.78 -10.86 -6.66
N LYS A 110 -0.82 -11.66 -6.19
CA LYS A 110 -0.65 -13.10 -6.55
C LYS A 110 -1.94 -13.93 -6.35
N ASP A 111 -2.71 -13.60 -5.31
CA ASP A 111 -3.94 -14.33 -4.94
C ASP A 111 -5.20 -13.70 -5.55
N PHE A 112 -5.09 -12.60 -6.31
CA PHE A 112 -6.25 -11.92 -6.90
C PHE A 112 -6.99 -12.78 -7.93
N ILE A 113 -6.25 -13.61 -8.69
CA ILE A 113 -6.85 -14.54 -9.65
C ILE A 113 -7.69 -15.60 -8.93
N LYS A 114 -7.19 -16.14 -7.80
CA LYS A 114 -7.94 -17.08 -6.97
C LYS A 114 -9.22 -16.42 -6.44
N PHE A 115 -9.08 -15.22 -5.87
CA PHE A 115 -10.20 -14.44 -5.37
C PHE A 115 -11.29 -14.18 -6.42
N LEU A 116 -10.90 -13.83 -7.66
CA LEU A 116 -11.85 -13.67 -8.76
C LEU A 116 -12.55 -14.98 -9.14
N ALA A 117 -11.81 -16.10 -9.19
CA ALA A 117 -12.40 -17.40 -9.45
C ALA A 117 -13.41 -17.80 -8.35
N ASP A 118 -13.09 -17.52 -7.09
CA ASP A 118 -13.98 -17.80 -5.95
C ASP A 118 -15.24 -16.90 -5.96
N ILE A 119 -15.14 -15.66 -6.46
CA ILE A 119 -16.30 -14.81 -6.76
C ILE A 119 -17.13 -15.40 -7.89
N GLU A 120 -16.50 -15.84 -8.98
CA GLU A 120 -17.19 -16.42 -10.14
C GLU A 120 -17.98 -17.66 -9.75
N VAL A 121 -17.40 -18.53 -8.91
CA VAL A 121 -18.09 -19.70 -8.34
C VAL A 121 -19.37 -19.31 -7.58
N TYR A 122 -19.32 -18.23 -6.81
CA TYR A 122 -20.48 -17.74 -6.06
C TYR A 122 -21.53 -17.10 -6.98
N VAL A 123 -21.11 -16.23 -7.90
CA VAL A 123 -21.99 -15.47 -8.79
C VAL A 123 -22.69 -16.37 -9.80
N ASP A 124 -21.99 -17.36 -10.35
CA ASP A 124 -22.55 -18.29 -11.33
C ASP A 124 -23.55 -19.27 -10.70
N GLY A 125 -23.53 -19.42 -9.37
CA GLY A 125 -24.53 -20.18 -8.61
C GLY A 125 -24.53 -21.70 -8.85
N ILE A 126 -23.61 -22.22 -9.66
CA ILE A 126 -23.50 -23.66 -9.95
C ILE A 126 -23.24 -24.44 -8.65
N ALA A 127 -22.36 -23.92 -7.79
CA ALA A 127 -22.03 -24.54 -6.52
C ALA A 127 -23.18 -24.41 -5.51
N SER A 128 -23.86 -23.25 -5.47
CA SER A 128 -25.09 -23.04 -4.68
C SER A 128 -26.18 -24.03 -5.04
N MET A 129 -26.42 -24.27 -6.34
CA MET A 129 -27.39 -25.27 -6.81
C MET A 129 -27.06 -26.68 -6.29
N GLN A 130 -25.79 -27.08 -6.23
CA GLN A 130 -25.41 -28.38 -5.70
C GLN A 130 -25.64 -28.48 -4.19
N ILE A 131 -25.35 -27.42 -3.43
CA ILE A 131 -25.64 -27.36 -1.99
C ILE A 131 -27.16 -27.47 -1.75
N GLN A 132 -27.97 -26.75 -2.52
CA GLN A 132 -29.42 -26.79 -2.42
C GLN A 132 -29.98 -28.18 -2.76
N ASN A 133 -29.43 -28.87 -3.76
CA ASN A 133 -29.79 -30.24 -4.07
C ASN A 133 -29.48 -31.21 -2.91
N LEU A 134 -28.31 -31.05 -2.26
CA LEU A 134 -27.94 -31.86 -1.10
C LEU A 134 -28.86 -31.58 0.09
N ASN A 135 -29.13 -30.31 0.39
CA ASN A 135 -30.08 -29.92 1.45
C ASN A 135 -31.47 -30.53 1.18
N SER A 136 -31.94 -30.47 -0.08
CA SER A 136 -33.23 -31.06 -0.47
C SER A 136 -33.28 -32.59 -0.27
N LEU A 137 -32.17 -33.29 -0.53
CA LEU A 137 -32.07 -34.73 -0.25
C LEU A 137 -32.11 -35.02 1.25
N VAL A 138 -31.41 -34.22 2.06
CA VAL A 138 -31.46 -34.33 3.53
C VAL A 138 -32.88 -34.10 4.04
N ASP A 139 -33.58 -33.10 3.52
CA ASP A 139 -34.99 -32.83 3.85
C ASP A 139 -35.91 -33.99 3.47
N THR A 140 -35.70 -34.58 2.29
CA THR A 140 -36.48 -35.74 1.84
C THR A 140 -36.31 -36.93 2.78
N VAL A 141 -35.06 -37.27 3.12
CA VAL A 141 -34.76 -38.37 4.04
C VAL A 141 -35.34 -38.08 5.43
N ARG A 142 -35.17 -36.85 5.92
CA ARG A 142 -35.73 -36.42 7.21
C ARG A 142 -37.25 -36.56 7.22
N HIS A 143 -37.92 -36.14 6.15
CA HIS A 143 -39.37 -36.23 6.01
C HIS A 143 -39.85 -37.70 6.04
N GLU A 144 -39.20 -38.60 5.29
CA GLU A 144 -39.54 -40.03 5.32
C GLU A 144 -39.38 -40.66 6.71
N ILE A 145 -38.34 -40.27 7.46
CA ILE A 145 -38.13 -40.77 8.83
C ILE A 145 -39.27 -40.31 9.75
N ILE A 146 -39.67 -39.04 9.65
CA ILE A 146 -40.76 -38.49 10.45
C ILE A 146 -42.08 -39.20 10.14
N GLU A 147 -42.42 -39.40 8.87
CA GLU A 147 -43.66 -40.06 8.48
C GLU A 147 -43.73 -41.52 8.95
N ARG A 148 -42.65 -42.29 8.77
CA ARG A 148 -42.64 -43.73 9.06
C ARG A 148 -42.53 -44.05 10.55
N TYR A 149 -41.71 -43.30 11.28
CA TYR A 149 -41.31 -43.67 12.64
C TYR A 149 -41.88 -42.76 13.72
N ARG A 150 -42.41 -41.57 13.36
CA ARG A 150 -42.96 -40.57 14.29
C ARG A 150 -42.08 -40.37 15.55
N PRO A 151 -40.77 -40.11 15.37
CA PRO A 151 -39.87 -39.88 16.49
C PRO A 151 -40.31 -38.64 17.31
N GLY A 152 -39.90 -38.57 18.57
CA GLY A 152 -40.19 -37.41 19.43
C GLY A 152 -39.49 -36.13 18.95
N GLU A 153 -39.96 -34.97 19.39
CA GLU A 153 -39.44 -33.66 18.94
C GLU A 153 -37.94 -33.45 19.23
N ASP A 154 -37.40 -34.09 20.27
CA ASP A 154 -35.99 -34.02 20.67
C ASP A 154 -35.14 -35.20 20.15
N ASP A 155 -35.58 -35.87 19.09
CA ASP A 155 -34.82 -36.98 18.51
C ASP A 155 -33.42 -36.53 18.04
N PRO A 156 -32.34 -37.15 18.56
CA PRO A 156 -30.97 -36.71 18.26
C PRO A 156 -30.58 -36.92 16.80
N TYR A 157 -31.16 -37.92 16.11
CA TYR A 157 -30.86 -38.17 14.70
C TYR A 157 -31.53 -37.13 13.79
N LEU A 158 -32.74 -36.68 14.13
CA LEU A 158 -33.37 -35.56 13.42
C LEU A 158 -32.57 -34.26 13.56
N ARG A 159 -32.02 -33.98 14.74
CA ARG A 159 -31.11 -32.84 14.96
C ARG A 159 -29.86 -32.92 14.08
N ILE A 160 -29.26 -34.10 13.95
CA ILE A 160 -28.07 -34.31 13.10
C ILE A 160 -28.40 -33.99 11.64
N LEU A 161 -29.52 -34.49 11.11
CA LEU A 161 -29.94 -34.20 9.73
C LEU A 161 -30.19 -32.70 9.52
N GLN A 162 -30.76 -32.02 10.51
CA GLN A 162 -30.95 -30.57 10.42
C GLN A 162 -29.61 -29.82 10.37
N ALA A 163 -28.66 -30.22 11.22
CA ALA A 163 -27.32 -29.62 11.24
C ALA A 163 -26.47 -29.95 10.00
N ALA A 164 -26.87 -30.91 9.17
CA ALA A 164 -26.19 -31.24 7.92
C ALA A 164 -26.47 -30.22 6.79
N HIS A 165 -27.41 -29.30 7.00
CA HIS A 165 -27.69 -28.23 6.04
C HIS A 165 -26.51 -27.27 5.94
N ILE A 166 -26.19 -26.89 4.72
CA ILE A 166 -25.21 -25.84 4.44
C ILE A 166 -25.98 -24.63 3.92
N GLU A 167 -25.84 -23.49 4.59
CA GLU A 167 -26.29 -22.20 4.07
C GLU A 167 -25.23 -21.72 3.08
N ASP A 168 -25.58 -21.81 1.79
CA ASP A 168 -24.68 -21.52 0.66
C ASP A 168 -24.19 -20.07 0.69
N ASP A 169 -25.08 -19.11 0.91
CA ASP A 169 -24.71 -17.69 1.02
C ASP A 169 -23.68 -17.44 2.12
N GLU A 170 -23.88 -18.02 3.31
CA GLU A 170 -22.94 -17.87 4.43
C GLU A 170 -21.58 -18.54 4.11
N TYR A 171 -21.62 -19.74 3.52
CA TYR A 171 -20.43 -20.49 3.14
C TYR A 171 -19.56 -19.73 2.14
N PHE A 172 -20.14 -19.27 1.02
CA PHE A 172 -19.39 -18.56 -0.01
C PHE A 172 -18.97 -17.16 0.44
N SER A 173 -19.79 -16.47 1.23
CA SER A 173 -19.43 -15.15 1.77
C SER A 173 -18.18 -15.21 2.63
N HIS A 174 -18.05 -16.22 3.51
CA HIS A 174 -16.85 -16.42 4.32
C HIS A 174 -15.62 -16.73 3.47
N MET A 175 -15.78 -17.60 2.47
CA MET A 175 -14.69 -17.96 1.54
C MET A 175 -14.13 -16.72 0.82
N ILE A 176 -15.01 -15.90 0.24
CA ILE A 176 -14.64 -14.65 -0.45
C ILE A 176 -14.02 -13.65 0.53
N GLN A 177 -14.57 -13.54 1.75
CA GLN A 177 -14.09 -12.63 2.78
C GLN A 177 -12.66 -12.98 3.23
N ASP A 178 -12.36 -14.25 3.41
CA ASP A 178 -11.04 -14.71 3.82
C ASP A 178 -9.98 -14.38 2.78
N ASP A 179 -10.30 -14.59 1.50
CA ASP A 179 -9.40 -14.28 0.39
C ASP A 179 -9.12 -12.78 0.28
N ILE A 180 -10.16 -11.93 0.24
CA ILE A 180 -9.94 -10.48 0.16
C ILE A 180 -9.22 -9.94 1.40
N SER A 181 -9.50 -10.52 2.57
CA SER A 181 -8.82 -10.15 3.82
C SER A 181 -7.33 -10.46 3.76
N ALA A 182 -6.94 -11.59 3.17
CA ALA A 182 -5.55 -11.95 2.97
C ALA A 182 -4.85 -10.94 2.03
N VAL A 183 -5.45 -10.66 0.87
CA VAL A 183 -4.92 -9.71 -0.12
C VAL A 183 -4.71 -8.32 0.50
N VAL A 184 -5.73 -7.80 1.20
CA VAL A 184 -5.68 -6.46 1.80
C VAL A 184 -4.63 -6.38 2.91
N ARG A 185 -4.43 -7.45 3.69
CA ARG A 185 -3.38 -7.49 4.73
C ARG A 185 -1.99 -7.45 4.12
N ASP A 186 -1.76 -8.17 3.03
CA ASP A 186 -0.47 -8.18 2.33
C ASP A 186 -0.16 -6.81 1.72
N ILE A 187 -1.14 -6.18 1.06
CA ILE A 187 -1.01 -4.80 0.55
C ILE A 187 -0.69 -3.83 1.69
N ARG A 188 -1.46 -3.88 2.79
CA ARG A 188 -1.20 -3.03 3.97
C ARG A 188 0.22 -3.25 4.52
N ALA A 189 0.71 -4.48 4.54
CA ALA A 189 2.05 -4.80 5.01
C ALA A 189 3.12 -4.15 4.12
N ALA A 190 2.94 -4.19 2.80
CA ALA A 190 3.83 -3.54 1.82
C ALA A 190 3.85 -2.00 1.98
N HIS A 191 2.74 -1.40 2.42
CA HIS A 191 2.61 0.05 2.61
C HIS A 191 3.11 0.57 3.96
N LYS A 192 3.53 -0.29 4.91
CA LYS A 192 3.96 0.14 6.26
C LYS A 192 5.12 1.15 6.28
N SER A 193 5.92 1.21 5.22
CA SER A 193 7.06 2.13 5.08
C SER A 193 6.81 3.35 4.19
N ASP A 194 5.61 3.50 3.64
CA ASP A 194 5.29 4.64 2.76
C ASP A 194 5.21 5.94 3.55
N SER A 195 5.70 7.04 2.95
CA SER A 195 5.81 8.36 3.59
C SER A 195 4.47 8.98 4.02
N GLU A 196 3.34 8.44 3.56
CA GLU A 196 1.98 8.86 3.95
C GLU A 196 1.33 7.90 4.96
N SER A 197 2.00 6.81 5.33
CA SER A 197 1.54 5.92 6.39
C SER A 197 1.67 6.60 7.74
N ALA A 198 0.70 6.36 8.62
CA ALA A 198 0.73 6.87 9.99
C ALA A 198 2.07 6.47 10.65
N PRO A 199 2.72 7.38 11.40
CA PRO A 199 3.98 7.08 12.07
C PRO A 199 3.87 5.78 12.85
N SER A 200 4.88 4.93 12.70
CA SER A 200 4.94 3.61 13.33
C SER A 200 5.06 3.68 14.85
N THR A 201 5.43 4.85 15.40
CA THR A 201 5.49 5.13 16.82
C THR A 201 4.14 5.59 17.34
N THR A 202 3.59 4.85 18.29
CA THR A 202 2.41 5.30 19.02
C THR A 202 2.76 6.51 19.89
N ILE A 203 1.77 7.38 20.18
CA ILE A 203 1.92 8.51 21.12
C ILE A 203 2.50 8.04 22.48
N ALA A 204 2.20 6.78 22.88
CA ALA A 204 2.73 6.18 24.10
C ALA A 204 4.23 5.86 24.01
N GLU A 205 4.72 5.38 22.87
CA GLU A 205 6.15 5.12 22.65
C GLU A 205 6.94 6.42 22.54
N GLU A 206 6.40 7.44 21.87
CA GLU A 206 6.99 8.77 21.85
C GLU A 206 7.06 9.37 23.25
N LEU A 207 6.00 9.25 24.05
CA LEU A 207 5.98 9.70 25.43
C LEU A 207 6.99 8.95 26.31
N LYS A 208 7.13 7.63 26.10
CA LYS A 208 8.13 6.82 26.82
C LYS A 208 9.55 7.27 26.48
N GLN A 209 9.85 7.44 25.19
CA GLN A 209 11.16 7.91 24.73
C GLN A 209 11.45 9.32 25.26
N ASP A 210 10.46 10.21 25.25
CA ASP A 210 10.54 11.55 25.84
C ASP A 210 10.88 11.52 27.35
N LEU A 211 10.26 10.60 28.11
CA LEU A 211 10.54 10.43 29.53
C LEU A 211 11.94 9.87 29.80
N GLU A 212 12.40 8.93 28.98
CA GLU A 212 13.76 8.38 29.06
C GLU A 212 14.81 9.44 28.72
N ASP A 213 14.59 10.24 27.67
CA ASP A 213 15.49 11.32 27.29
C ASP A 213 15.59 12.40 28.39
N VAL A 214 14.47 12.76 29.03
CA VAL A 214 14.46 13.68 30.19
C VAL A 214 15.21 13.11 31.40
N ALA A 215 15.12 11.80 31.62
CA ALA A 215 15.87 11.14 32.68
C ALA A 215 17.38 11.23 32.41
N ASN A 216 17.79 10.99 31.17
CA ASN A 216 19.20 10.95 30.74
C ASN A 216 19.84 12.33 30.50
N PHE A 217 19.06 13.38 30.24
CA PHE A 217 19.58 14.73 30.01
C PHE A 217 20.32 15.26 31.26
N LYS A 218 21.55 15.76 31.08
CA LYS A 218 22.36 16.34 32.17
C LYS A 218 22.10 17.84 32.27
N GLY A 219 21.52 18.28 33.38
CA GLY A 219 21.17 19.68 33.60
C GLY A 219 20.20 19.86 34.76
N SER A 220 19.90 21.12 35.08
CA SER A 220 18.88 21.48 36.06
C SER A 220 17.49 20.96 35.63
N PRO A 221 16.53 20.82 36.56
CA PRO A 221 15.15 20.46 36.22
C PRO A 221 14.51 21.38 35.17
N LEU A 222 14.94 22.64 35.14
CA LEU A 222 14.47 23.65 34.20
C LEU A 222 14.97 23.37 32.77
N GLU A 223 16.25 23.08 32.64
CA GLU A 223 16.88 22.79 31.35
C GLU A 223 16.40 21.45 30.78
N LYS A 224 16.21 20.43 31.63
CA LYS A 224 15.58 19.16 31.25
C LYS A 224 14.18 19.37 30.65
N GLN A 225 13.40 20.27 31.24
CA GLN A 225 12.05 20.54 30.78
C GLN A 225 12.02 21.41 29.53
N ALA A 226 12.95 22.37 29.40
CA ALA A 226 13.15 23.13 28.17
C ALA A 226 13.52 22.22 26.99
N ALA A 227 14.43 21.26 27.19
CA ALA A 227 14.81 20.28 26.17
C ALA A 227 13.63 19.40 25.74
N LEU A 228 12.77 18.98 26.67
CA LEU A 228 11.53 18.24 26.35
C LEU A 228 10.57 19.07 25.50
N TYR A 229 10.39 20.35 25.82
CA TYR A 229 9.56 21.25 25.02
C TYR A 229 10.14 21.45 23.61
N CYS A 230 11.45 21.62 23.48
CA CYS A 230 12.11 21.68 22.17
C CYS A 230 11.78 20.42 21.36
N LYS A 231 11.95 19.23 21.93
CA LYS A 231 11.69 17.97 21.24
C LYS A 231 10.23 17.83 20.79
N ARG A 232 9.27 18.16 21.65
CA ARG A 232 7.83 18.15 21.32
C ARG A 232 7.43 19.15 20.26
N LEU A 233 8.15 20.27 20.16
CA LEU A 233 7.95 21.29 19.14
C LEU A 233 8.75 21.00 17.85
N GLY A 234 9.46 19.86 17.77
CA GLY A 234 10.31 19.51 16.62
C GLY A 234 11.61 20.32 16.53
N ILE A 235 11.98 21.03 17.59
CA ILE A 235 13.18 21.87 17.67
C ILE A 235 14.36 21.01 18.14
N ASN A 236 15.40 20.92 17.31
CA ASN A 236 16.63 20.23 17.71
C ASN A 236 17.44 21.10 18.68
N TYR A 237 17.46 20.73 19.96
CA TYR A 237 18.13 21.48 21.01
C TYR A 237 19.64 21.67 20.78
N ASN A 238 20.31 20.73 20.11
CA ASN A 238 21.75 20.82 19.81
C ASN A 238 22.08 21.93 18.79
N LYS A 239 21.06 22.46 18.11
CA LYS A 239 21.19 23.57 17.16
C LYS A 239 20.92 24.94 17.80
N LEU A 240 20.47 24.98 19.05
CA LEU A 240 20.30 26.23 19.79
C LEU A 240 21.65 26.66 20.35
N SER A 241 21.98 27.94 20.21
CA SER A 241 23.10 28.53 20.94
C SER A 241 22.79 28.60 22.45
N ASP A 242 23.84 28.67 23.28
CA ASP A 242 23.70 28.81 24.73
C ASP A 242 22.83 30.01 25.14
N ALA A 243 22.89 31.11 24.37
CA ALA A 243 22.10 32.31 24.61
C ALA A 243 20.60 32.07 24.32
N GLU A 244 20.28 31.41 23.21
CA GLU A 244 18.91 31.06 22.82
C GLU A 244 18.30 30.07 23.81
N PHE A 245 19.08 29.07 24.23
CA PHE A 245 18.62 28.09 25.21
C PHE A 245 18.37 28.72 26.58
N ARG A 246 19.23 29.63 27.06
CA ARG A 246 19.02 30.36 28.32
C ARG A 246 17.81 31.29 28.26
N GLN A 247 17.58 31.96 27.12
CA GLN A 247 16.37 32.76 26.89
C GLN A 247 15.11 31.88 26.94
N LEU A 248 15.15 30.71 26.31
CA LEU A 248 14.04 29.75 26.35
C LEU A 248 13.72 29.29 27.78
N VAL A 249 14.74 28.93 28.55
CA VAL A 249 14.58 28.58 29.98
C VAL A 249 13.95 29.74 30.75
N HIS A 250 14.43 30.97 30.55
CA HIS A 250 13.89 32.15 31.22
C HIS A 250 12.43 32.46 30.83
N ILE A 251 12.04 32.21 29.57
CA ILE A 251 10.66 32.33 29.11
C ILE A 251 9.77 31.28 29.80
N LEU A 252 10.24 30.04 29.91
CA LEU A 252 9.49 28.95 30.54
C LEU A 252 9.24 29.21 32.04
N GLU A 253 10.18 29.84 32.74
CA GLU A 253 10.01 30.25 34.15
C GLU A 253 8.84 31.22 34.38
N LYS A 254 8.46 31.99 33.36
CA LYS A 254 7.34 32.94 33.42
C LYS A 254 5.97 32.24 33.29
N SER A 255 5.93 30.96 32.89
CA SER A 255 4.69 30.21 32.72
C SER A 255 4.06 29.81 34.06
N LYS A 256 2.74 30.05 34.20
CA LYS A 256 1.95 29.64 35.38
C LYS A 256 1.87 28.11 35.52
N PHE A 257 1.93 27.37 34.42
CA PHE A 257 1.88 25.90 34.38
C PHE A 257 3.20 25.25 34.74
N PHE A 258 4.28 26.02 34.75
CA PHE A 258 5.63 25.52 34.98
C PHE A 258 5.98 25.51 36.48
N LYS A 259 5.52 26.52 37.24
CA LYS A 259 5.70 26.59 38.70
C LYS A 259 5.00 25.45 39.46
N SER A 260 3.89 24.91 38.93
CA SER A 260 3.15 23.81 39.57
C SER A 260 3.90 22.47 39.49
N TYR A 261 4.66 22.24 38.41
CA TYR A 261 5.38 20.98 38.17
C TYR A 261 6.64 20.84 39.06
N VAL A 262 7.38 21.94 39.26
CA VAL A 262 8.56 21.97 40.16
C VAL A 262 8.15 21.87 41.64
N GLY A 263 7.00 22.47 42.01
CA GLY A 263 6.45 22.41 43.36
C GLY A 263 5.99 21.02 43.80
N GLN A 264 5.50 20.19 42.87
CA GLN A 264 5.06 18.82 43.17
C GLN A 264 6.22 17.85 43.40
N ARG A 265 7.38 18.05 42.75
CA ARG A 265 8.57 17.20 42.95
C ARG A 265 9.30 17.49 44.28
N LYS A 266 9.26 18.73 44.79
CA LYS A 266 9.83 19.07 46.11
C LYS A 266 9.03 18.52 47.30
N LYS A 267 7.76 18.15 47.11
CA LYS A 267 6.92 17.53 48.15
C LYS A 267 7.06 15.99 48.23
N ARG A 268 7.80 15.38 47.31
CA ARG A 268 8.17 13.95 47.34
C ARG A 268 9.68 13.84 47.60
N LYS A 269 10.08 14.18 48.82
CA LYS A 269 11.32 13.74 49.47
C LYS A 269 10.97 13.31 50.88
#